data_AF-A0A1H8GGP5-F1
#
_entry.id   AF-A0A1H8GGP5-F1
#
_cell.length_a   1.000
_cell.length_b   1.000
_cell.length_c   1.000
_cell.angle_alpha   90.00
_cell.angle_beta   90.00
_cell.angle_gamma   90.00
#
_symmetry.space_group_name_H-M   'P 1'
#
loop_
_entity.id
_entity.type
_entity.pdbx_description
1 polymer ?
#
loop_
_entity_poly.entity_id
_entity_poly.type
_entity_poly.pdbx_seq_one_letter_code
_entity_poly.pdbx_strand_id
1 'polypeptide(L)'
;MRTGFPINHGARMTPDERARMIIGFLQRAAAGDNTAYYVSHALCSLDRLYERGRISKEWALQIIGALALVNSPVLAMFPDPAQRNMASKGISGAVHMAALWGKLDRGPRPDVADHVAPIIARWLRNACHNICIEGDLHDLAQRAIAARPAPTHEAPAILQ
;
A
#
# COMPACT_ATOMS: atom_id res chain seq x y z
N MET A 1 12.13 6.05 -41.15
CA MET A 1 10.91 5.30 -40.80
C MET A 1 10.87 5.12 -39.29
N ARG A 2 9.91 5.76 -38.60
CA ARG A 2 9.72 5.62 -37.14
C ARG A 2 8.76 4.46 -36.91
N THR A 3 9.25 3.38 -36.32
CA THR A 3 8.42 2.26 -35.84
C THR A 3 7.87 2.64 -34.47
N GLY A 4 6.64 3.16 -34.45
CA GLY A 4 5.90 3.41 -33.21
C GLY A 4 5.51 2.08 -32.57
N PHE A 5 5.90 1.88 -31.31
CA PHE A 5 5.35 0.82 -30.47
C PHE A 5 3.88 1.13 -30.19
N PRO A 6 2.94 0.21 -30.45
CA PRO A 6 1.54 0.43 -30.07
C PRO A 6 1.46 0.40 -28.55
N ILE A 7 1.16 1.56 -27.95
CA ILE A 7 0.79 1.63 -26.53
C ILE A 7 -0.58 0.96 -26.41
N ASN A 8 -0.56 -0.32 -26.03
CA ASN A 8 -1.78 -1.11 -25.84
C ASN A 8 -2.44 -0.70 -24.52
N HIS A 9 -3.27 0.35 -24.57
CA HIS A 9 -4.08 0.85 -23.45
C HIS A 9 -5.26 -0.08 -23.05
N GLY A 10 -5.32 -1.33 -23.50
CA GLY A 10 -6.58 -2.09 -23.56
C GLY A 10 -6.73 -3.36 -22.73
N ALA A 11 -5.66 -3.99 -22.24
CA ALA A 11 -5.80 -5.29 -21.56
C ALA A 11 -6.28 -5.12 -20.11
N ARG A 12 -7.59 -5.22 -19.88
CA ARG A 12 -8.16 -5.26 -18.52
C ARG A 12 -7.72 -6.55 -17.83
N MET A 13 -6.86 -6.42 -16.82
CA MET A 13 -6.48 -7.50 -15.91
C MET A 13 -7.73 -8.19 -15.31
N THR A 14 -7.76 -9.51 -15.38
CA THR A 14 -8.78 -10.38 -14.81
C THR A 14 -8.81 -10.32 -13.27
N PRO A 15 -9.91 -10.71 -12.62
CA PRO A 15 -9.97 -10.81 -11.15
C PRO A 15 -8.85 -11.69 -10.56
N ASP A 16 -8.53 -12.80 -11.22
CA ASP A 16 -7.53 -13.77 -10.74
C ASP A 16 -6.09 -13.26 -10.89
N GLU A 17 -5.77 -12.58 -12.00
CA GLU A 17 -4.47 -11.88 -12.14
C GLU A 17 -4.32 -10.78 -11.08
N ARG A 18 -5.40 -10.08 -10.77
CA ARG A 18 -5.42 -9.06 -9.72
C ARG A 18 -5.23 -9.68 -8.34
N ALA A 19 -5.87 -10.80 -8.04
CA ALA A 19 -5.68 -11.54 -6.79
C ALA A 19 -4.22 -11.98 -6.63
N ARG A 20 -3.60 -12.54 -7.68
CA ARG A 20 -2.17 -12.88 -7.68
C ARG A 20 -1.27 -11.68 -7.41
N MET A 21 -1.56 -10.55 -8.05
CA MET A 21 -0.81 -9.31 -7.84
C MET A 21 -0.95 -8.79 -6.40
N ILE A 22 -2.15 -8.83 -5.83
CA ILE A 22 -2.40 -8.46 -4.42
C ILE A 22 -1.55 -9.33 -3.48
N ILE A 23 -1.58 -10.66 -3.68
CA ILE A 23 -0.80 -11.61 -2.87
C ILE A 23 0.70 -11.33 -3.00
N GLY A 24 1.20 -11.14 -4.22
CA GLY A 24 2.61 -10.82 -4.45
C GLY A 24 3.06 -9.55 -3.73
N PHE A 25 2.24 -8.49 -3.72
CA PHE A 25 2.53 -7.29 -2.94
C PHE A 25 2.56 -7.59 -1.42
N LEU A 26 1.55 -8.28 -0.89
CA LEU A 26 1.48 -8.61 0.53
C LEU A 26 2.66 -9.49 0.99
N GLN A 27 3.11 -10.43 0.16
CA GLN A 27 4.28 -11.27 0.44
C GLN A 27 5.57 -10.45 0.51
N ARG A 28 5.77 -9.50 -0.41
CA ARG A 28 6.94 -8.60 -0.37
C ARG A 28 6.90 -7.70 0.86
N ALA A 29 5.73 -7.16 1.20
CA ALA A 29 5.54 -6.39 2.43
C ALA A 29 5.84 -7.22 3.68
N ALA A 30 5.40 -8.49 3.72
CA ALA A 30 5.66 -9.39 4.84
C ALA A 30 7.15 -9.73 5.00
N ALA A 31 7.91 -9.74 3.89
CA ALA A 31 9.36 -9.91 3.90
C ALA A 31 10.13 -8.64 4.38
N GLY A 32 9.44 -7.53 4.62
CA GLY A 32 10.05 -6.26 5.05
C GLY A 32 10.54 -5.38 3.90
N ASP A 33 10.33 -5.78 2.64
CA ASP A 33 10.68 -4.96 1.49
C ASP A 33 9.69 -3.80 1.37
N ASN A 34 10.12 -2.55 1.64
CA ASN A 34 9.30 -1.35 1.43
C ASN A 34 7.81 -1.55 1.82
N THR A 35 7.58 -1.99 3.06
CA THR A 35 6.28 -2.47 3.55
C THR A 35 5.14 -1.50 3.26
N ALA A 36 5.34 -0.20 3.50
CA ALA A 36 4.35 0.84 3.24
C ALA A 36 3.91 0.87 1.77
N TYR A 37 4.87 0.79 0.84
CA TYR A 37 4.59 0.82 -0.59
C TYR A 37 3.73 -0.37 -1.00
N TYR A 38 4.17 -1.59 -0.69
CA TYR A 38 3.44 -2.78 -1.15
C TYR A 38 2.09 -2.95 -0.48
N VAL A 39 1.94 -2.57 0.80
CA VAL A 39 0.63 -2.58 1.46
C VAL A 39 -0.31 -1.58 0.80
N SER A 40 0.16 -0.35 0.52
CA SER A 40 -0.66 0.65 -0.18
C SER A 40 -1.11 0.16 -1.56
N HIS A 41 -0.20 -0.44 -2.34
CA HIS A 41 -0.51 -0.99 -3.66
C HIS A 41 -1.43 -2.21 -3.61
N ALA A 42 -1.24 -3.10 -2.63
CA ALA A 42 -2.13 -4.24 -2.38
C ALA A 42 -3.55 -3.77 -2.06
N LEU A 43 -3.71 -2.84 -1.12
CA LEU A 43 -5.02 -2.32 -0.71
C LEU A 43 -5.69 -1.49 -1.80
N CYS A 44 -4.92 -0.72 -2.59
CA CYS A 44 -5.45 -0.05 -3.79
C CYS A 44 -5.98 -1.07 -4.82
N SER A 45 -5.23 -2.15 -5.03
CA SER A 45 -5.61 -3.22 -5.96
C SER A 45 -6.82 -4.00 -5.46
N LEU A 46 -6.90 -4.21 -4.14
CA LEU A 46 -8.05 -4.79 -3.45
C LEU A 46 -9.28 -3.88 -3.69
N ASP A 47 -9.25 -2.60 -3.31
CA ASP A 47 -10.37 -1.64 -3.51
C ASP A 47 -10.89 -1.64 -4.97
N ARG A 48 -10.00 -1.74 -5.97
CA ARG A 48 -10.38 -1.84 -7.40
C ARG A 48 -10.98 -3.19 -7.82
N LEU A 49 -10.72 -4.26 -7.09
CA LEU A 49 -11.31 -5.57 -7.35
C LEU A 49 -12.82 -5.54 -7.08
N TYR A 50 -13.26 -4.75 -6.08
CA TYR A 50 -14.68 -4.49 -5.78
C TYR A 50 -15.47 -4.06 -7.02
N GLU A 51 -14.91 -3.16 -7.83
CA GLU A 51 -15.57 -2.61 -9.02
C GLU A 51 -15.66 -3.61 -10.18
N ARG A 52 -14.81 -4.65 -10.18
CA ARG A 52 -14.57 -5.50 -11.37
C ARG A 52 -15.11 -6.92 -11.27
N GLY A 53 -15.48 -7.38 -10.08
CA GLY A 53 -16.15 -8.66 -9.91
C GLY A 53 -15.69 -9.46 -8.70
N ARG A 54 -16.11 -10.72 -8.67
CA ARG A 54 -15.82 -11.65 -7.59
C ARG A 54 -14.59 -12.49 -7.92
N ILE A 55 -13.94 -12.99 -6.88
CA ILE A 55 -12.83 -13.95 -6.96
C ILE A 55 -13.28 -15.31 -6.47
N SER A 56 -12.49 -16.35 -6.76
CA SER A 56 -12.74 -17.67 -6.19
C SER A 56 -12.58 -17.66 -4.66
N LYS A 57 -13.21 -18.63 -3.98
CA LYS A 57 -13.03 -18.87 -2.55
C LYS A 57 -11.56 -19.07 -2.19
N GLU A 58 -10.84 -19.80 -3.04
CA GLU A 58 -9.42 -20.08 -2.88
C GLU A 58 -8.58 -18.79 -2.90
N TRP A 59 -8.80 -17.92 -3.89
CA TRP A 59 -8.09 -16.64 -3.96
C TRP A 59 -8.38 -15.75 -2.76
N ALA A 60 -9.63 -15.71 -2.30
CA ALA A 60 -9.98 -14.97 -1.09
C ALA A 60 -9.23 -15.49 0.14
N LEU A 61 -9.18 -16.80 0.35
CA LEU A 61 -8.44 -17.41 1.46
C LEU A 61 -6.94 -17.13 1.38
N GLN A 62 -6.35 -17.17 0.18
CA GLN A 62 -4.93 -16.84 -0.01
C GLN A 62 -4.64 -15.36 0.30
N ILE A 63 -5.51 -14.43 -0.12
CA ILE A 63 -5.37 -13.01 0.24
C ILE A 63 -5.48 -12.82 1.76
N ILE A 64 -6.43 -13.48 2.41
CA ILE A 64 -6.61 -13.42 3.87
C ILE A 64 -5.36 -13.94 4.59
N GLY A 65 -4.80 -15.08 4.13
CA GLY A 65 -3.55 -15.61 4.66
C GLY A 65 -2.39 -14.63 4.51
N ALA A 66 -2.25 -14.00 3.34
CA ALA A 66 -1.21 -13.00 3.11
C ALA A 66 -1.39 -11.72 3.97
N LEU A 67 -2.63 -11.29 4.21
CA LEU A 67 -2.95 -10.18 5.12
C LEU A 67 -2.58 -10.50 6.57
N ALA A 68 -2.73 -11.75 7.01
CA ALA A 68 -2.30 -12.15 8.34
C ALA A 68 -0.77 -12.05 8.52
N LEU A 69 -0.01 -12.42 7.49
CA LEU A 69 1.47 -12.35 7.53
C LEU A 69 1.98 -10.91 7.57
N VAL A 70 1.30 -9.97 6.90
CA VAL A 70 1.73 -8.56 6.85
C VAL A 70 1.40 -7.77 8.13
N ASN A 71 0.61 -8.35 9.05
CA ASN A 71 0.10 -7.64 10.22
C ASN A 71 1.21 -7.07 11.11
N SER A 72 2.16 -7.90 11.54
CA SER A 72 3.24 -7.45 12.42
C SER A 72 4.12 -6.36 11.75
N PRO A 73 4.60 -6.54 10.50
CA PRO A 73 5.33 -5.49 9.78
C PRO A 73 4.56 -4.17 9.65
N VAL A 74 3.25 -4.24 9.38
CA VAL A 74 2.41 -3.03 9.27
C VAL A 74 2.30 -2.31 10.59
N LEU A 75 2.01 -3.02 11.68
CA LEU A 75 1.89 -2.41 13.01
C LEU A 75 3.20 -1.78 13.49
N ALA A 76 4.35 -2.33 13.08
CA ALA A 76 5.66 -1.77 13.42
C ALA A 76 5.91 -0.38 12.78
N MET A 77 5.22 -0.02 11.70
CA MET A 77 5.36 1.30 11.05
C MET A 77 4.69 2.43 11.83
N PHE A 78 3.77 2.12 12.73
CA PHE A 78 3.00 3.12 13.48
C PHE A 78 3.49 3.16 14.94
N PRO A 79 4.22 4.21 15.36
CA PRO A 79 4.71 4.28 16.74
C PRO A 79 3.57 4.53 17.74
N ASP A 80 2.60 5.35 17.35
CA ASP A 80 1.46 5.72 18.18
C ASP A 80 0.50 4.54 18.40
N PRO A 81 0.12 4.20 19.65
CA PRO A 81 -0.81 3.11 19.94
C PRO A 81 -2.19 3.27 19.28
N ALA A 82 -2.71 4.49 19.15
CA ALA A 82 -4.01 4.70 18.52
C ALA A 82 -3.95 4.45 17.01
N GLN A 83 -2.87 4.90 16.35
CA GLN A 83 -2.59 4.58 14.95
C GLN A 83 -2.39 3.07 14.73
N ARG A 84 -1.68 2.36 15.63
CA ARG A 84 -1.57 0.89 15.57
C ARG A 84 -2.91 0.20 15.65
N ASN A 85 -3.77 0.63 16.58
CA ASN A 85 -5.12 0.11 16.67
C ASN A 85 -5.92 0.36 15.37
N MET A 86 -5.79 1.55 14.78
CA MET A 86 -6.46 1.86 13.51
C MET A 86 -5.90 1.04 12.34
N ALA A 87 -4.59 0.81 12.29
CA ALA A 87 -3.94 -0.03 11.29
C ALA A 87 -4.39 -1.49 11.41
N SER A 88 -4.48 -2.02 12.63
CA SER A 88 -5.04 -3.35 12.90
C SER A 88 -6.48 -3.47 12.35
N LYS A 89 -7.34 -2.48 12.65
CA LYS A 89 -8.70 -2.44 12.09
C LYS A 89 -8.72 -2.33 10.56
N GLY A 90 -7.75 -1.64 9.97
CA GLY A 90 -7.59 -1.55 8.51
C GLY A 90 -7.29 -2.90 7.87
N ILE A 91 -6.44 -3.72 8.51
CA ILE A 91 -6.17 -5.08 8.08
C ILE A 91 -7.43 -5.95 8.22
N SER A 92 -8.13 -5.87 9.36
CA SER A 92 -9.41 -6.56 9.53
C SER A 92 -10.45 -6.16 8.48
N GLY A 93 -10.51 -4.87 8.12
CA GLY A 93 -11.34 -4.37 7.03
C GLY A 93 -10.96 -4.99 5.68
N ALA A 94 -9.66 -5.11 5.38
CA ALA A 94 -9.17 -5.74 4.15
C ALA A 94 -9.47 -7.25 4.11
N VAL A 95 -9.33 -7.96 5.24
CA VAL A 95 -9.71 -9.37 5.39
C VAL A 95 -11.20 -9.55 5.09
N HIS A 96 -12.04 -8.67 5.64
CA HIS A 96 -13.47 -8.69 5.41
C HIS A 96 -13.82 -8.46 3.94
N MET A 97 -13.16 -7.51 3.28
CA MET A 97 -13.32 -7.26 1.84
C MET A 97 -12.99 -8.51 1.02
N ALA A 98 -11.86 -9.16 1.30
CA ALA A 98 -11.47 -10.40 0.63
C ALA A 98 -12.51 -11.53 0.84
N ALA A 99 -12.98 -11.71 2.08
CA ALA A 99 -14.00 -12.70 2.42
C ALA A 99 -15.33 -12.45 1.69
N LEU A 100 -15.77 -11.19 1.63
CA LEU A 100 -16.95 -10.76 0.90
C LEU A 100 -16.86 -11.13 -0.58
N TRP A 101 -15.71 -10.94 -1.22
CA TRP A 101 -15.54 -11.21 -2.65
C TRP A 101 -15.39 -12.68 -3.00
N GLY A 102 -14.81 -13.47 -2.09
CA GLY A 102 -14.79 -14.92 -2.18
C GLY A 102 -16.12 -15.60 -1.86
N LYS A 103 -17.14 -14.85 -1.40
CA LYS A 103 -18.37 -15.42 -0.81
C LYS A 103 -18.06 -16.43 0.31
N LEU A 104 -17.07 -16.11 1.14
CA LEU A 104 -16.77 -16.90 2.32
C LEU A 104 -17.82 -16.64 3.39
N ASP A 105 -18.13 -17.68 4.17
CA ASP A 105 -18.91 -17.49 5.39
C ASP A 105 -18.06 -16.69 6.38
N ARG A 106 -18.63 -15.63 6.95
CA ARG A 106 -17.85 -14.58 7.64
C ARG A 106 -17.66 -14.87 9.13
N GLY A 107 -18.08 -16.05 9.59
CA GLY A 107 -18.01 -16.43 11.00
C GLY A 107 -18.88 -15.53 11.89
N PRO A 108 -18.81 -15.73 13.22
CA PRO A 108 -19.56 -14.90 14.17
C PRO A 108 -19.00 -13.47 14.19
N ARG A 109 -19.86 -12.51 13.82
CA ARG A 109 -19.75 -11.03 13.94
C ARG A 109 -18.33 -10.44 13.79
N PRO A 110 -18.02 -9.80 12.65
CA PRO A 110 -16.73 -9.13 12.46
C PRO A 110 -16.59 -7.91 13.39
N ASP A 111 -15.37 -7.66 13.86
CA ASP A 111 -15.00 -6.48 14.66
C ASP A 111 -15.28 -5.14 13.92
N VAL A 112 -15.50 -5.21 12.61
CA VAL A 112 -15.80 -4.08 11.73
C VAL A 112 -17.09 -4.37 10.98
N ALA A 113 -18.04 -3.44 11.04
CA ALA A 113 -19.29 -3.55 10.27
C ALA A 113 -19.02 -3.55 8.75
N ASP A 114 -19.83 -4.29 7.98
CA ASP A 114 -19.70 -4.47 6.53
C ASP A 114 -19.46 -3.16 5.75
N HIS A 115 -20.26 -2.13 6.04
CA HIS A 115 -20.20 -0.84 5.36
C HIS A 115 -18.98 0.00 5.76
N VAL A 116 -18.34 -0.33 6.89
CA VAL A 116 -17.19 0.38 7.43
C VAL A 116 -15.87 -0.24 6.98
N ALA A 117 -15.85 -1.55 6.68
CA ALA A 117 -14.64 -2.26 6.27
C ALA A 117 -13.88 -1.60 5.10
N PRO A 118 -14.52 -1.18 3.99
CA PRO A 118 -13.83 -0.48 2.91
C PRO A 118 -13.26 0.88 3.34
N ILE A 119 -13.94 1.58 4.25
CA ILE A 119 -13.51 2.90 4.73
C ILE A 119 -12.22 2.78 5.54
N ILE A 120 -12.15 1.82 6.48
CA ILE A 120 -10.96 1.63 7.32
C ILE A 120 -9.81 1.03 6.51
N ALA A 121 -10.07 0.10 5.58
CA ALA A 121 -9.04 -0.40 4.68
C ALA A 121 -8.46 0.73 3.80
N ARG A 122 -9.31 1.65 3.33
CA ARG A 122 -8.89 2.83 2.57
C ARG A 122 -8.08 3.81 3.40
N TRP A 123 -8.43 4.00 4.67
CA TRP A 123 -7.62 4.78 5.59
C TRP A 123 -6.19 4.19 5.69
N LEU A 124 -6.06 2.88 5.90
CA LEU A 124 -4.76 2.22 6.01
C LEU A 124 -3.96 2.37 4.70
N ARG A 125 -4.59 2.17 3.54
CA ARG A 125 -3.98 2.41 2.23
C ARG A 125 -3.36 3.81 2.14
N ASN A 126 -4.11 4.84 2.54
CA ASN A 126 -3.68 6.22 2.49
C ASN A 126 -2.56 6.51 3.51
N ALA A 127 -2.66 5.95 4.72
CA ALA A 127 -1.60 6.09 5.73
C ALA A 127 -0.27 5.50 5.23
N CYS A 128 -0.30 4.29 4.67
CA CYS A 128 0.88 3.68 4.05
C CYS A 128 1.40 4.48 2.84
N HIS A 129 0.51 5.05 2.03
CA HIS A 129 0.91 5.93 0.93
C HIS A 129 1.64 7.18 1.42
N ASN A 130 1.14 7.82 2.47
CA ASN A 130 1.75 9.00 3.06
C ASN A 130 3.14 8.69 3.65
N ILE A 131 3.31 7.55 4.32
CA ILE A 131 4.63 7.08 4.80
C ILE A 131 5.63 6.97 3.64
N CYS A 132 5.20 6.50 2.46
CA CYS A 132 6.08 6.45 1.28
C CYS A 132 6.50 7.85 0.82
N ILE A 133 5.54 8.78 0.74
CA ILE A 133 5.80 10.16 0.33
C ILE A 133 6.76 10.85 1.31
N GLU A 134 6.55 10.66 2.61
CA GLU A 134 7.41 11.22 3.66
C GLU A 134 8.85 10.70 3.53
N GLY A 135 9.03 9.40 3.24
CA GLY A 135 10.33 8.81 2.95
C GLY A 135 11.01 9.44 1.72
N ASP A 136 10.29 9.53 0.60
CA ASP A 136 10.81 10.11 -0.65
C ASP A 136 11.20 11.59 -0.47
N LEU A 137 10.39 12.35 0.27
CA LEU A 137 10.66 13.76 0.57
C LEU A 137 11.88 13.91 1.49
N HIS A 138 12.05 13.03 2.47
CA HIS A 138 13.22 13.01 3.34
C HIS A 138 14.50 12.76 2.53
N ASP A 139 14.50 11.75 1.67
CA ASP A 139 15.63 11.41 0.81
C ASP A 139 15.98 12.56 -0.15
N LEU A 140 14.97 13.21 -0.73
CA LEU A 140 15.17 14.36 -1.59
C LEU A 140 15.81 15.53 -0.84
N ALA A 141 15.33 15.82 0.38
CA ALA A 141 15.88 16.87 1.22
C ALA A 141 17.36 16.61 1.57
N GLN A 142 17.72 15.38 1.92
CA GLN A 142 19.12 15.00 2.21
C GLN A 142 20.03 15.18 0.99
N ARG A 143 19.56 14.80 -0.20
CA ARG A 143 20.32 15.00 -1.45
C ARG A 143 20.51 16.48 -1.76
N ALA A 144 19.49 17.31 -1.52
CA ALA A 144 19.58 18.75 -1.73
C ALA A 144 20.59 19.41 -0.77
N ILE A 145 20.63 18.97 0.50
CA ILE A 145 21.63 19.43 1.48
C ILE A 145 23.04 19.02 1.05
N ALA A 146 23.23 17.76 0.66
CA ALA A 146 24.53 17.24 0.23
C ALA A 146 25.05 17.89 -1.06
N ALA A 147 24.15 18.28 -1.97
CA ALA A 147 24.50 18.95 -3.23
C ALA A 147 24.76 20.45 -3.07
N ARG A 148 24.52 21.05 -1.90
CA ARG A 148 24.72 22.48 -1.68
C ARG A 148 26.22 22.78 -1.69
N PRO A 149 26.72 23.60 -2.64
CA PRO A 149 28.13 23.97 -2.65
C PRO A 149 28.48 24.69 -1.34
N ALA A 150 29.68 24.44 -0.82
CA ALA A 150 30.19 25.16 0.34
C ALA A 150 30.09 26.67 0.08
N PRO A 151 29.71 27.49 1.09
CA PRO A 151 29.69 28.92 0.91
C PRO A 151 31.10 29.37 0.51
N THR A 152 31.25 29.80 -0.74
CA THR A 152 32.45 30.49 -1.18
C THR A 152 32.48 31.80 -0.41
N HIS A 153 33.27 31.84 0.66
CA HIS A 153 33.69 33.08 1.30
C HIS A 153 34.54 33.86 0.29
N GLU A 154 33.91 34.45 -0.72
CA GLU A 154 34.51 35.57 -1.43
C GLU A 154 34.47 36.75 -0.47
N ALA A 155 35.60 36.96 0.22
CA ALA A 155 35.81 38.18 0.98
C ALA A 155 35.60 39.36 0.02
N PRO A 156 34.75 40.36 0.38
CA PRO A 156 34.59 41.53 -0.45
C PRO A 156 35.96 42.21 -0.58
N ALA A 157 36.45 42.33 -1.81
CA ALA A 157 37.65 43.10 -2.11
C ALA A 157 37.37 44.55 -1.68
N ILE A 158 37.91 44.95 -0.53
CA ILE A 158 37.91 46.33 -0.09
C ILE A 158 38.86 47.07 -1.05
N LEU A 159 38.28 47.76 -2.03
CA LEU A 159 39.00 48.70 -2.88
C LEU A 159 39.54 49.83 -1.97
N GLN A 160 40.87 49.93 -1.90
CA GLN A 160 41.59 51.05 -1.28
C GLN A 160 41.68 52.22 -2.26
#